data_AF-A0A1X7FZT9-F1
#
_entry.id   AF-A0A1X7FZT9-F1
#
_cell.length_a   1.000
_cell.length_b   1.000
_cell.length_c   1.000
_cell.angle_alpha   90.00
_cell.angle_beta   90.00
_cell.angle_gamma   90.00
#
_symmetry.space_group_name_H-M   'P 1'
#
loop_
_entity.id
_entity.type
_entity.pdbx_description
1 polymer ?
#
loop_
_entity_poly.entity_id
_entity_poly.type
_entity_poly.pdbx_seq_one_letter_code
_entity_poly.pdbx_strand_id
1 'polypeptide(L)' 'MDEGEPHLSKTEARAGTTPHMTRKILPISIILVVIIFAVLLIVWR' A
#
# COMPACT_ATOMS: atom_id res chain seq x y z
N MET A 1 28.67 -15.33 -26.31
CA MET A 1 27.78 -14.16 -26.26
C MET A 1 26.74 -14.52 -25.23
N ASP A 2 26.74 -13.85 -24.09
CA ASP A 2 25.90 -14.18 -22.93
C ASP A 2 24.53 -13.54 -23.13
N GLU A 3 23.58 -14.33 -23.61
CA GLU A 3 22.19 -13.92 -23.87
C GLU A 3 21.41 -14.01 -22.55
N GLY A 4 21.70 -13.08 -21.63
CA GLY A 4 20.94 -12.91 -20.40
C GLY A 4 19.53 -12.42 -20.69
N GLU A 5 18.60 -13.33 -20.97
CA GLU A 5 17.17 -13.05 -21.05
C GLU A 5 16.69 -12.39 -19.74
N PRO A 6 16.09 -11.20 -19.76
CA PRO A 6 15.45 -10.66 -18.58
C PRO A 6 14.18 -11.50 -18.33
N HIS A 7 14.26 -12.42 -17.37
CA HIS A 7 13.11 -13.09 -16.78
C HIS A 7 12.22 -12.05 -16.05
N LEU A 8 11.55 -11.19 -16.81
CA LEU A 8 10.47 -10.35 -16.30
C LEU A 8 9.31 -11.29 -16.01
N SER A 9 9.16 -11.60 -14.72
CA SER A 9 8.09 -12.39 -14.14
C SER A 9 6.74 -11.95 -14.73
N LYS A 10 6.13 -12.82 -15.55
CA LYS A 10 4.77 -12.68 -16.12
C LYS A 10 3.69 -12.40 -15.07
N THR A 11 4.01 -12.49 -13.78
CA THR A 11 3.16 -12.15 -12.64
C THR A 11 2.80 -10.66 -12.59
N GLU A 12 3.71 -9.77 -13.00
CA GLU A 12 3.47 -8.31 -12.92
C GLU A 12 2.47 -7.81 -13.96
N ALA A 13 2.29 -8.51 -15.10
CA ALA A 13 1.35 -8.10 -16.14
C ALA A 13 -0.13 -8.36 -15.79
N ARG A 14 -0.43 -9.23 -14.82
CA ARG A 14 -1.79 -9.47 -14.29
C ARG A 14 -2.05 -8.82 -12.94
N ALA A 15 -1.00 -8.43 -12.22
CA ALA A 15 -1.11 -7.62 -11.03
C ALA A 15 -1.22 -6.16 -11.47
N GLY A 16 -2.43 -5.76 -11.89
CA GLY A 16 -2.72 -4.37 -12.23
C GLY A 16 -2.08 -3.43 -11.20
N THR A 17 -1.03 -2.73 -11.64
CA THR A 17 -0.49 -1.47 -11.14
C THR A 17 -1.10 -1.07 -9.78
N THR A 18 -0.64 -1.48 -8.59
CA THR A 18 0.68 -1.26 -7.99
C THR A 18 0.68 -1.88 -6.57
N PRO A 19 1.43 -2.96 -6.29
CA PRO A 19 1.49 -3.55 -4.94
C PRO A 19 1.96 -2.54 -3.89
N HIS A 20 2.82 -1.61 -4.28
CA HIS A 20 3.45 -0.64 -3.39
C HIS A 20 2.50 0.46 -2.92
N MET A 21 1.59 0.92 -3.77
CA MET A 21 0.65 1.99 -3.41
C MET A 21 -0.43 1.49 -2.44
N THR A 22 -1.00 0.31 -2.72
CA THR A 22 -1.96 -0.35 -1.82
C THR A 22 -1.32 -0.69 -0.46
N ARG A 23 -0.04 -1.11 -0.45
CA ARG A 23 0.69 -1.40 0.79
C ARG A 23 0.90 -0.17 1.68
N LYS A 24 0.92 1.04 1.12
CA LYS A 24 1.06 2.29 1.88
C LYS A 24 -0.28 2.92 2.27
N ILE A 25 -1.26 2.91 1.37
CA ILE A 25 -2.54 3.58 1.62
C ILE A 25 -3.33 2.90 2.74
N LEU A 26 -3.28 1.58 2.85
CA LEU A 26 -4.00 0.80 3.86
C LEU A 26 -3.57 1.17 5.29
N PRO A 27 -2.28 1.11 5.66
CA PRO A 27 -1.88 1.52 7.01
C PRO A 27 -2.11 3.01 7.26
N ILE A 28 -1.89 3.88 6.25
CA ILE A 28 -2.08 5.33 6.40
C ILE A 28 -3.54 5.67 6.69
N SER A 29 -4.49 5.10 5.94
CA SER A 29 -5.91 5.39 6.14
C SER A 29 -6.42 4.89 7.49
N ILE A 30 -5.98 3.70 7.92
CA ILE A 30 -6.29 3.16 9.24
C ILE A 30 -5.77 4.09 10.34
N ILE A 31 -4.50 4.49 10.26
CA ILE A 31 -3.90 5.42 11.24
C ILE A 31 -4.67 6.74 11.29
N LEU A 32 -5.04 7.29 10.13
CA LEU A 32 -5.78 8.54 10.05
C LEU A 32 -7.14 8.45 10.77
N VAL A 33 -7.89 7.36 10.54
CA VAL A 33 -9.17 7.12 11.20
C VAL A 33 -8.99 6.99 12.72
N VAL A 34 -7.99 6.22 13.16
CA VAL A 34 -7.69 6.05 14.59
C VAL A 34 -7.37 7.40 15.25
N ILE A 35 -6.57 8.25 14.61
CA ILE A 35 -6.23 9.59 15.11
C ILE A 35 -7.50 10.45 15.24
N ILE A 36 -8.35 10.47 14.23
CA ILE A 36 -9.60 11.25 14.25
C ILE A 36 -10.48 10.82 15.43
N PHE A 37 -10.69 9.51 15.62
CA PHE A 37 -11.48 8.99 16.73
C PHE A 37 -10.85 9.28 18.09
N ALA A 38 -9.52 9.16 18.22
CA ALA A 38 -8.81 9.49 19.44
C ALA A 38 -9.00 10.96 19.83
N VAL A 39 -8.88 11.87 18.86
CA VAL A 39 -9.12 13.31 19.07
C VAL A 39 -10.58 13.56 19.47
N LEU A 40 -11.55 12.97 18.77
CA LEU A 40 -12.97 13.11 19.11
C LEU A 40 -13.26 12.62 20.54
N LEU A 41 -12.71 11.47 20.93
CA LEU A 41 -12.90 10.93 22.28
C LEU A 41 -12.28 11.83 23.36
N ILE A 42 -11.11 12.44 23.08
CA ILE A 42 -10.48 13.39 23.99
C ILE A 42 -11.29 14.69 24.08
N VAL A 43 -11.84 15.18 22.97
CA VAL A 43 -12.63 16.42 22.93
C VAL A 43 -14.01 16.25 23.56
N TRP A 44 -14.62 15.07 23.44
CA TRP A 44 -15.93 14.73 24.03
C TRP A 44 -15.83 14.14 25.44
N ARG A 45 -14.61 13.97 25.97
CA ARG A 45 -14.39 13.69 27.39
C ARG A 45 -14.71 14.92 28.21
#